data_AF-A0A6N1DPP4-F1
#
_entry.id   AF-A0A6N1DPP4-F1
#
_cell.length_a   1.000
_cell.length_b   1.000
_cell.length_c   1.000
_cell.angle_alpha   90.00
_cell.angle_beta   90.00
_cell.angle_gamma   90.00
#
_symmetry.space_group_name_H-M   'P 1'
#
loop_
_entity.id
_entity.type
_entity.pdbx_description
1 polymer ?
#
loop_
_entity_poly.entity_id
_entity_poly.type
_entity_poly.pdbx_seq_one_letter_code
_entity_poly.pdbx_strand_id
1 'polypeptide(L)'
;MGFAGWTRVIGSAVLLIALSGCDLEFIIGGGGSSDVTPSDWWKCPERLGGSWTFGRAPYGCDVEQFASAATVRAQFGAHIFDDEQSQEVERVRYMGGLYTFLGDRAAAYLRDRRSGVSDAEVEAWRHAVYTTAHQESFWTHYREAHTGLRRLLTMLRGDNGHGHGLMQIDDRWHTDPIRSGVGWHLEDNLIYALDIYYDGWRRAETADCVSFAEDWEARARAAYSAYNGGPAQICRWTDPNHRWSQNDAGFHDKYQRQEWLNYVAG
;
A
#
# COMPACT_ATOMS: atom_id res chain seq x y z
N MET A 1 21.83 72.03 -17.11
CA MET A 1 21.81 71.72 -15.67
C MET A 1 20.70 70.71 -15.43
N GLY A 2 20.97 69.61 -14.73
CA GLY A 2 19.95 68.70 -14.20
C GLY A 2 19.87 67.33 -14.87
N PHE A 3 20.50 66.34 -14.24
CA PHE A 3 20.36 64.90 -14.43
C PHE A 3 18.94 64.40 -14.10
N ALA A 4 18.53 63.26 -14.70
CA ALA A 4 18.23 61.99 -13.98
C ALA A 4 17.12 61.15 -14.63
N GLY A 5 17.41 59.85 -14.84
CA GLY A 5 16.50 58.68 -14.81
C GLY A 5 15.33 58.68 -15.82
N TRP A 6 14.91 57.57 -16.41
CA TRP A 6 14.50 56.35 -15.72
C TRP A 6 14.56 55.14 -16.65
N THR A 7 14.91 54.04 -16.02
CA THR A 7 15.23 52.72 -16.53
C THR A 7 13.98 51.98 -17.01
N ARG A 8 14.12 51.24 -18.12
CA ARG A 8 13.13 50.24 -18.58
C ARG A 8 13.08 49.10 -17.57
N VAL A 9 11.88 48.74 -17.10
CA VAL A 9 11.61 47.43 -16.49
C VAL A 9 10.74 46.65 -17.46
N ILE A 10 11.33 45.66 -18.12
CA ILE A 10 10.61 44.61 -18.84
C ILE A 10 10.24 43.56 -17.78
N GLY A 11 8.95 43.46 -17.46
CA GLY A 11 8.44 42.37 -16.64
C GLY A 11 8.39 41.09 -17.45
N SER A 12 9.39 40.23 -17.28
CA SER A 12 9.34 38.84 -17.74
C SER A 12 8.42 38.05 -16.81
N ALA A 13 7.25 37.66 -17.32
CA ALA A 13 6.42 36.65 -16.69
C ALA A 13 7.13 35.29 -16.78
N VAL A 14 7.73 34.86 -15.68
CA VAL A 14 8.23 33.49 -15.54
C VAL A 14 7.05 32.60 -15.21
N LEU A 15 6.57 31.89 -16.23
CA LEU A 15 5.67 30.76 -16.10
C LEU A 15 6.45 29.61 -15.45
N LEU A 16 6.33 29.48 -14.12
CA LEU A 16 6.84 28.34 -13.37
C LEU A 16 5.93 27.14 -13.65
N ILE A 17 6.29 26.38 -14.68
CA ILE A 17 5.83 25.00 -14.85
C ILE A 17 6.59 24.16 -13.80
N ALA A 18 5.92 23.83 -12.70
CA ALA A 18 6.41 22.82 -11.78
C ALA A 18 6.29 21.45 -12.47
N LEU A 19 7.38 21.01 -13.09
CA LEU A 19 7.51 19.65 -13.60
C LEU A 19 7.58 18.69 -12.40
N SER A 20 6.69 17.70 -12.46
CA SER A 20 6.63 16.52 -11.61
C SER A 20 7.97 15.78 -11.61
N GLY A 21 8.68 15.81 -10.49
CA GLY A 21 9.79 14.90 -10.21
C GLY A 21 9.25 13.58 -9.68
N CYS A 22 8.84 12.70 -10.59
CA CYS A 22 8.75 11.27 -10.32
C CYS A 22 10.17 10.71 -10.32
N ASP A 23 10.83 10.71 -9.17
CA ASP A 23 12.00 9.86 -8.90
C ASP A 23 11.83 9.29 -7.49
N LEU A 24 10.86 8.38 -7.34
CA LEU A 24 10.70 7.54 -6.17
C LEU A 24 11.46 6.23 -6.44
N GLU A 25 12.78 6.28 -6.35
CA GLU A 25 13.59 5.08 -6.19
C GLU A 25 13.35 4.52 -4.77
N PHE A 26 12.55 3.47 -4.67
CA PHE A 26 12.37 2.74 -3.41
C PHE A 26 13.61 1.88 -3.15
N ILE A 27 14.37 2.26 -2.11
CA ILE A 27 15.29 1.35 -1.43
C ILE A 27 14.42 0.46 -0.54
N ILE A 28 14.41 -0.85 -0.81
CA ILE A 28 13.65 -1.84 -0.04
C ILE A 28 14.53 -2.44 1.04
N GLY A 29 13.97 -2.55 2.24
CA GLY A 29 14.71 -2.82 3.45
C GLY A 29 14.57 -4.16 4.09
N GLY A 30 15.37 -5.11 3.62
CA GLY A 30 15.65 -6.34 4.33
C GLY A 30 16.46 -6.09 5.61
N GLY A 31 15.81 -6.15 6.77
CA GLY A 31 16.48 -6.44 8.03
C GLY A 31 16.68 -7.94 8.15
N GLY A 32 17.75 -8.50 7.56
CA GLY A 32 17.94 -9.94 7.42
C GLY A 32 18.04 -10.73 8.72
N SER A 33 17.23 -11.80 8.82
CA SER A 33 17.58 -13.06 9.48
C SER A 33 18.00 -14.04 8.39
N SER A 34 19.10 -14.76 8.59
CA SER A 34 19.72 -15.63 7.58
C SER A 34 19.09 -17.02 7.46
N ASP A 35 18.03 -17.33 8.21
CA ASP A 35 17.52 -18.70 8.37
C ASP A 35 16.08 -18.95 7.93
N VAL A 36 15.43 -18.00 7.24
CA VAL A 36 14.08 -18.25 6.69
C VAL A 36 14.17 -18.66 5.23
N THR A 37 13.76 -19.89 4.92
CA THR A 37 13.66 -20.36 3.54
C THR A 37 12.40 -19.76 2.91
N PRO A 38 12.52 -18.85 1.92
CA PRO A 38 11.34 -18.22 1.35
C PRO A 38 10.51 -19.23 0.55
N SER A 39 9.17 -19.17 0.68
CA SER A 39 8.29 -20.25 0.24
C SER A 39 8.12 -20.35 -1.27
N ASP A 40 8.04 -19.22 -1.97
CA ASP A 40 7.72 -19.25 -3.40
C ASP A 40 8.21 -18.05 -4.23
N TRP A 41 9.13 -17.23 -3.72
CA TRP A 41 9.74 -16.08 -4.42
C TRP A 41 10.19 -16.34 -5.87
N TRP A 42 10.52 -17.59 -6.22
CA TRP A 42 10.93 -18.02 -7.56
C TRP A 42 9.77 -18.24 -8.55
N LYS A 43 8.51 -18.29 -8.10
CA LYS A 43 7.31 -18.61 -8.91
C LYS A 43 6.78 -17.44 -9.75
N CYS A 44 7.67 -16.72 -10.44
CA CYS A 44 7.30 -15.58 -11.30
C CYS A 44 7.95 -15.60 -12.69
N PRO A 45 7.70 -16.64 -13.49
CA PRO A 45 8.28 -16.75 -14.84
C PRO A 45 7.63 -15.78 -15.84
N GLU A 46 6.32 -15.58 -15.75
CA GLU A 46 5.56 -14.65 -16.57
C GLU A 46 5.28 -13.39 -15.76
N ARG A 47 5.68 -12.24 -16.30
CA ARG A 47 5.55 -10.93 -15.65
C ARG A 47 4.69 -10.02 -16.50
N LEU A 48 3.78 -9.33 -15.83
CA LEU A 48 3.05 -8.22 -16.43
C LEU A 48 3.62 -6.92 -15.84
N GLY A 49 4.23 -6.09 -16.69
CA GLY A 49 4.76 -4.77 -16.30
C GLY A 49 3.65 -3.78 -15.94
N GLY A 50 3.98 -2.62 -15.39
CA GLY A 50 2.98 -1.62 -15.00
C GLY A 50 3.58 -0.30 -14.56
N SER A 51 2.86 0.45 -13.73
CA SER A 51 3.32 1.72 -13.17
C SER A 51 2.86 1.85 -11.72
N TRP A 52 3.59 2.63 -10.92
CA TRP A 52 3.23 2.93 -9.53
C TRP A 52 2.01 3.85 -9.47
N THR A 53 0.85 3.28 -9.78
CA THR A 53 -0.46 3.91 -9.80
C THR A 53 -1.49 2.92 -9.30
N PHE A 54 -2.63 3.43 -8.80
CA PHE A 54 -3.67 2.61 -8.22
C PHE A 54 -4.13 1.47 -9.14
N GLY A 55 -4.08 0.24 -8.62
CA GLY A 55 -4.48 -1.00 -9.29
C GLY A 55 -3.51 -1.54 -10.35
N ARG A 56 -2.37 -0.88 -10.60
CA ARG A 56 -1.43 -1.27 -11.68
C ARG A 56 0.03 -1.34 -11.29
N ALA A 57 0.34 -1.55 -10.00
CA ALA A 57 1.73 -1.67 -9.55
C ALA A 57 2.54 -2.68 -10.41
N PRO A 58 3.83 -2.41 -10.67
CA PRO A 58 4.53 -2.88 -11.88
C PRO A 58 4.94 -4.35 -11.93
N TYR A 59 4.71 -5.15 -10.88
CA TYR A 59 5.24 -6.50 -10.76
C TYR A 59 4.15 -7.53 -10.42
N GLY A 60 3.42 -8.01 -11.43
CA GLY A 60 2.46 -9.12 -11.25
C GLY A 60 3.02 -10.45 -11.76
N CYS A 61 2.69 -11.55 -11.08
CA CYS A 61 3.02 -12.92 -11.50
C CYS A 61 1.75 -13.71 -11.82
N ASP A 62 1.83 -14.61 -12.81
CA ASP A 62 0.71 -15.48 -13.21
C ASP A 62 0.08 -16.17 -12.00
N VAL A 63 -1.22 -15.93 -11.80
CA VAL A 63 -1.92 -16.44 -10.62
C VAL A 63 -2.01 -17.97 -10.63
N GLU A 64 -1.96 -18.61 -11.80
CA GLU A 64 -1.99 -20.08 -11.97
C GLU A 64 -0.83 -20.80 -11.26
N GLN A 65 0.22 -20.06 -10.84
CA GLN A 65 1.31 -20.61 -10.01
C GLN A 65 0.91 -20.80 -8.53
N PHE A 66 -0.19 -20.19 -8.10
CA PHE A 66 -0.67 -20.13 -6.71
C PHE A 66 -2.10 -20.67 -6.56
N ALA A 67 -2.98 -20.35 -7.51
CA ALA A 67 -4.36 -20.80 -7.56
C ALA A 67 -4.93 -20.73 -8.98
N SER A 68 -6.01 -21.47 -9.25
CA SER A 68 -6.67 -21.38 -10.56
C SER A 68 -7.18 -19.97 -10.84
N ALA A 69 -6.89 -19.43 -12.03
CA ALA A 69 -7.41 -18.13 -12.45
C ALA A 69 -8.95 -18.16 -12.56
N ALA A 70 -9.55 -19.31 -12.85
CA ALA A 70 -11.01 -19.47 -12.85
C ALA A 70 -11.59 -19.25 -11.45
N THR A 71 -10.96 -19.81 -10.41
CA THR A 71 -11.36 -19.60 -9.01
C THR A 71 -11.25 -18.13 -8.62
N VAL A 72 -10.13 -17.49 -8.95
CA VAL A 72 -9.89 -16.07 -8.61
C VAL A 72 -10.91 -15.17 -9.29
N ARG A 73 -11.20 -15.37 -10.58
CA ARG A 73 -12.25 -14.60 -11.29
C ARG A 73 -13.63 -14.81 -10.68
N ALA A 74 -13.96 -16.05 -10.31
CA ALA A 74 -15.26 -16.38 -9.74
C ALA A 74 -15.48 -15.73 -8.35
N GLN A 75 -14.44 -15.68 -7.53
CA GLN A 75 -14.53 -15.14 -6.16
C GLN A 75 -14.28 -13.62 -6.09
N PHE A 76 -13.33 -13.13 -6.89
CA PHE A 76 -12.79 -11.77 -6.74
C PHE A 76 -12.90 -10.92 -8.00
N GLY A 77 -13.76 -11.28 -8.96
CA GLY A 77 -13.90 -10.56 -10.23
C GLY A 77 -14.09 -9.04 -10.08
N ALA A 78 -14.83 -8.59 -9.06
CA ALA A 78 -15.00 -7.16 -8.77
C ALA A 78 -13.69 -6.43 -8.35
N HIS A 79 -12.71 -7.17 -7.84
CA HIS A 79 -11.43 -6.68 -7.31
C HIS A 79 -10.23 -7.07 -8.19
N ILE A 80 -10.46 -7.39 -9.47
CA ILE A 80 -9.41 -7.54 -10.48
C ILE A 80 -9.37 -6.25 -11.30
N PHE A 81 -8.19 -5.66 -11.48
CA PHE A 81 -8.00 -4.53 -12.39
C PHE A 81 -7.91 -5.04 -13.83
N ASP A 82 -8.79 -4.59 -14.72
CA ASP A 82 -8.89 -5.03 -16.11
C ASP A 82 -8.22 -4.04 -17.07
N ASP A 83 -7.01 -4.38 -17.54
CA ASP A 83 -6.27 -3.56 -18.51
C ASP A 83 -6.90 -3.53 -19.93
N GLU A 84 -7.95 -4.30 -20.20
CA GLU A 84 -8.71 -4.17 -21.46
C GLU A 84 -9.61 -2.93 -21.50
N GLN A 85 -9.95 -2.38 -20.33
CA GLN A 85 -10.77 -1.19 -20.21
C GLN A 85 -9.93 0.09 -20.31
N SER A 86 -10.59 1.22 -20.55
CA SER A 86 -9.94 2.52 -20.37
C SER A 86 -9.42 2.64 -18.94
N GLN A 87 -8.11 2.88 -18.77
CA GLN A 87 -7.48 2.91 -17.45
C GLN A 87 -8.09 3.95 -16.50
N GLU A 88 -8.62 5.06 -17.03
CA GLU A 88 -9.29 6.07 -16.22
C GLU A 88 -10.61 5.54 -15.64
N VAL A 89 -11.45 4.97 -16.50
CA VAL A 89 -12.75 4.38 -16.12
C VAL A 89 -12.55 3.19 -15.19
N GLU A 90 -11.61 2.33 -15.53
CA GLU A 90 -11.32 1.13 -14.77
C GLU A 90 -10.76 1.44 -13.39
N ARG A 91 -9.90 2.45 -13.28
CA ARG A 91 -9.36 2.87 -11.98
C ARG A 91 -10.45 3.35 -11.05
N VAL A 92 -11.42 4.13 -11.53
CA VAL A 92 -12.55 4.56 -10.70
C VAL A 92 -13.37 3.35 -10.24
N ARG A 93 -13.72 2.43 -11.16
CA ARG A 93 -14.47 1.21 -10.82
C ARG A 93 -13.73 0.35 -9.78
N TYR A 94 -12.46 0.07 -10.06
CA TYR A 94 -11.60 -0.77 -9.23
C TYR A 94 -11.41 -0.17 -7.83
N MET A 95 -11.07 1.13 -7.78
CA MET A 95 -10.85 1.84 -6.52
C MET A 95 -12.13 1.96 -5.70
N GLY A 96 -13.28 2.23 -6.32
CA GLY A 96 -14.56 2.28 -5.60
C GLY A 96 -14.91 0.93 -4.96
N GLY A 97 -14.69 -0.16 -5.68
CA GLY A 97 -14.85 -1.52 -5.16
C GLY A 97 -13.92 -1.82 -3.99
N LEU A 98 -12.61 -1.59 -4.17
CA LEU A 98 -11.63 -1.83 -3.10
C LEU A 98 -11.80 -0.89 -1.91
N TYR A 99 -12.22 0.36 -2.09
CA TYR A 99 -12.48 1.29 -0.99
C TYR A 99 -13.55 0.77 -0.04
N THR A 100 -14.65 0.27 -0.62
CA THR A 100 -15.76 -0.33 0.12
C THR A 100 -15.29 -1.61 0.81
N PHE A 101 -14.65 -2.51 0.05
CA PHE A 101 -14.11 -3.77 0.58
C PHE A 101 -13.14 -3.55 1.75
N LEU A 102 -12.11 -2.72 1.58
CA LEU A 102 -11.12 -2.41 2.62
C LEU A 102 -11.78 -1.76 3.84
N GLY A 103 -12.67 -0.79 3.62
CA GLY A 103 -13.35 -0.07 4.69
C GLY A 103 -14.21 -0.97 5.56
N ASP A 104 -15.07 -1.76 4.92
CA ASP A 104 -16.01 -2.65 5.60
C ASP A 104 -15.26 -3.74 6.37
N ARG A 105 -14.26 -4.37 5.73
CA ARG A 105 -13.46 -5.42 6.37
C ARG A 105 -12.62 -4.87 7.51
N ALA A 106 -11.99 -3.71 7.35
CA ALA A 106 -11.22 -3.07 8.42
C ALA A 106 -12.11 -2.70 9.62
N ALA A 107 -13.29 -2.12 9.37
CA ALA A 107 -14.23 -1.73 10.42
C ALA A 107 -14.76 -2.94 11.19
N ALA A 108 -15.20 -3.99 10.46
CA ALA A 108 -15.65 -5.23 11.07
C ALA A 108 -14.54 -5.88 11.91
N TYR A 109 -13.34 -5.99 11.33
CA TYR A 109 -12.17 -6.57 11.99
C TYR A 109 -11.87 -5.91 13.36
N LEU A 110 -11.92 -4.57 13.42
CA LEU A 110 -11.63 -3.85 14.67
C LEU A 110 -12.75 -4.03 15.70
N ARG A 111 -14.01 -3.94 15.27
CA ARG A 111 -15.17 -4.11 16.15
C ARG A 111 -15.25 -5.51 16.76
N ASP A 112 -14.85 -6.54 16.00
CA ASP A 112 -14.83 -7.92 16.48
C ASP A 112 -13.74 -8.16 17.54
N ARG A 113 -12.60 -7.46 17.44
CA ARG A 113 -11.47 -7.61 18.39
C ARG A 113 -11.58 -6.73 19.62
N ARG A 114 -12.19 -5.55 19.50
CA ARG A 114 -12.27 -4.58 20.59
C ARG A 114 -13.72 -4.20 20.85
N SER A 115 -14.28 -4.79 21.91
CA SER A 115 -15.59 -4.38 22.42
C SER A 115 -15.58 -2.90 22.84
N GLY A 116 -16.61 -2.16 22.45
CA GLY A 116 -16.77 -0.76 22.85
C GLY A 116 -15.84 0.23 22.14
N VAL A 117 -15.23 -0.18 21.02
CA VAL A 117 -14.46 0.74 20.16
C VAL A 117 -15.34 1.90 19.68
N SER A 118 -14.82 3.12 19.77
CA SER A 118 -15.55 4.31 19.31
C SER A 118 -15.59 4.38 17.79
N ASP A 119 -16.61 5.01 17.22
CA ASP A 119 -16.66 5.22 15.76
C ASP A 119 -15.50 6.09 15.27
N ALA A 120 -15.00 7.02 16.09
CA ALA A 120 -13.82 7.82 15.76
C ALA A 120 -12.56 6.96 15.61
N GLU A 121 -12.37 5.96 16.48
CA GLU A 121 -11.25 5.02 16.36
C GLU A 121 -11.44 4.10 15.15
N VAL A 122 -12.67 3.68 14.85
CA VAL A 122 -12.96 2.88 13.65
C VAL A 122 -12.61 3.65 12.37
N GLU A 123 -12.99 4.91 12.27
CA GLU A 123 -12.65 5.72 11.09
C GLU A 123 -11.15 5.99 10.97
N ALA A 124 -10.47 6.26 12.10
CA ALA A 124 -9.02 6.38 12.13
C ALA A 124 -8.31 5.08 11.71
N TRP A 125 -8.79 3.94 12.17
CA TRP A 125 -8.30 2.63 11.79
C TRP A 125 -8.48 2.36 10.29
N ARG A 126 -9.68 2.62 9.74
CA ARG A 126 -9.93 2.51 8.30
C ARG A 126 -8.96 3.37 7.51
N HIS A 127 -8.76 4.61 7.94
CA HIS A 127 -7.81 5.53 7.31
C HIS A 127 -6.37 4.98 7.32
N ALA A 128 -5.93 4.43 8.45
CA ALA A 128 -4.62 3.80 8.58
C ALA A 128 -4.47 2.56 7.65
N VAL A 129 -5.52 1.76 7.49
CA VAL A 129 -5.55 0.60 6.58
C VAL A 129 -5.50 1.03 5.12
N TYR A 130 -6.29 2.03 4.72
CA TYR A 130 -6.23 2.63 3.38
C TYR A 130 -4.82 3.12 3.04
N THR A 131 -4.18 3.79 4.00
CA THR A 131 -2.82 4.31 3.83
C THR A 131 -1.82 3.16 3.72
N THR A 132 -1.95 2.12 4.54
CA THR A 132 -1.08 0.94 4.49
C THR A 132 -1.19 0.25 3.13
N ALA A 133 -2.41 0.00 2.63
CA ALA A 133 -2.59 -0.56 1.30
C ALA A 133 -2.01 0.34 0.19
N HIS A 134 -2.08 1.67 0.34
CA HIS A 134 -1.50 2.60 -0.64
C HIS A 134 0.03 2.50 -0.61
N GLN A 135 0.60 2.55 0.58
CA GLN A 135 2.04 2.46 0.81
C GLN A 135 2.64 1.14 0.32
N GLU A 136 1.94 0.03 0.53
CA GLU A 136 2.45 -1.30 0.19
C GLU A 136 2.26 -1.65 -1.29
N SER A 137 1.12 -1.29 -1.90
CA SER A 137 0.77 -1.86 -3.22
C SER A 137 0.08 -0.90 -4.19
N PHE A 138 -0.11 0.37 -3.83
CA PHE A 138 -1.06 1.24 -4.54
C PHE A 138 -2.41 0.52 -4.74
N TRP A 139 -2.88 -0.17 -3.70
CA TRP A 139 -4.12 -0.95 -3.71
C TRP A 139 -4.17 -2.02 -4.81
N THR A 140 -3.03 -2.52 -5.26
CA THR A 140 -2.99 -3.52 -6.33
C THR A 140 -2.91 -4.91 -5.70
N HIS A 141 -3.88 -5.77 -6.00
CA HIS A 141 -3.82 -7.19 -5.65
C HIS A 141 -3.81 -8.07 -6.89
N TYR A 142 -4.85 -8.01 -7.71
CA TYR A 142 -4.93 -8.70 -8.99
C TYR A 142 -4.98 -7.70 -10.16
N ARG A 143 -4.27 -8.04 -11.24
CA ARG A 143 -4.38 -7.34 -12.52
C ARG A 143 -4.48 -8.35 -13.65
N GLU A 144 -5.36 -8.06 -14.60
CA GLU A 144 -5.57 -8.87 -15.78
C GLU A 144 -5.29 -8.08 -17.05
N ALA A 145 -4.57 -8.68 -17.99
CA ALA A 145 -4.27 -8.08 -19.29
C ALA A 145 -4.04 -9.14 -20.37
N HIS A 146 -4.06 -8.72 -21.63
CA HIS A 146 -3.68 -9.58 -22.74
C HIS A 146 -2.15 -9.63 -22.95
N THR A 147 -1.61 -10.84 -23.03
CA THR A 147 -0.24 -11.13 -23.46
C THR A 147 -0.28 -11.97 -24.74
N GLY A 148 -0.29 -11.28 -25.89
CA GLY A 148 -0.54 -11.92 -27.18
C GLY A 148 -1.97 -12.45 -27.27
N LEU A 149 -2.14 -13.77 -27.40
CA LEU A 149 -3.46 -14.42 -27.48
C LEU A 149 -4.01 -14.85 -26.11
N ARG A 150 -3.22 -14.78 -25.04
CA ARG A 150 -3.62 -15.20 -23.69
C ARG A 150 -4.15 -14.00 -22.90
N ARG A 151 -5.21 -14.21 -22.12
CA ARG A 151 -5.62 -13.30 -21.04
C ARG A 151 -4.94 -13.77 -19.75
N LEU A 152 -3.94 -13.01 -19.33
CA LEU A 152 -3.10 -13.31 -18.18
C LEU A 152 -3.64 -12.60 -16.94
N LEU A 153 -4.07 -13.38 -15.96
CA LEU A 153 -4.41 -12.90 -14.63
C LEU A 153 -3.18 -13.00 -13.74
N THR A 154 -2.79 -11.88 -13.14
CA THR A 154 -1.63 -11.79 -12.27
C THR A 154 -2.01 -11.39 -10.86
N MET A 155 -1.22 -11.82 -9.88
CA MET A 155 -1.23 -11.36 -8.50
C MET A 155 0.04 -10.56 -8.21
N LEU A 156 -0.09 -9.42 -7.53
CA LEU A 156 1.02 -8.50 -7.26
C LEU A 156 2.10 -9.19 -6.43
N ARG A 157 3.34 -9.01 -6.85
CA ARG A 157 4.55 -9.31 -6.08
C ARG A 157 5.39 -8.05 -5.95
N GLY A 158 5.98 -7.85 -4.78
CA GLY A 158 6.94 -6.76 -4.54
C GLY A 158 8.19 -7.29 -3.87
N ASP A 159 9.08 -6.38 -3.46
CA ASP A 159 10.39 -6.69 -2.89
C ASP A 159 11.14 -7.83 -3.60
N ASN A 160 11.44 -7.63 -4.88
CA ASN A 160 12.14 -8.61 -5.71
C ASN A 160 11.46 -9.99 -5.77
N GLY A 161 10.16 -10.05 -5.47
CA GLY A 161 9.35 -11.25 -5.42
C GLY A 161 8.97 -11.71 -4.01
N HIS A 162 9.50 -11.12 -2.94
CA HIS A 162 9.18 -11.58 -1.57
C HIS A 162 7.84 -11.10 -1.02
N GLY A 163 7.40 -9.89 -1.41
CA GLY A 163 6.12 -9.33 -0.98
C GLY A 163 4.95 -9.87 -1.80
N HIS A 164 3.81 -10.14 -1.14
CA HIS A 164 2.62 -10.73 -1.76
C HIS A 164 1.37 -9.87 -1.62
N GLY A 165 0.71 -9.61 -2.75
CA GLY A 165 -0.65 -9.11 -2.80
C GLY A 165 -0.82 -7.69 -2.30
N LEU A 166 -1.99 -7.42 -1.70
CA LEU A 166 -2.50 -6.07 -1.44
C LEU A 166 -1.70 -5.40 -0.32
N MET A 167 -1.35 -6.21 0.67
CA MET A 167 -0.68 -5.75 1.88
C MET A 167 0.79 -6.16 1.92
N GLN A 168 1.32 -6.69 0.81
CA GLN A 168 2.73 -7.09 0.64
C GLN A 168 3.26 -7.98 1.76
N ILE A 169 2.58 -9.09 2.03
CA ILE A 169 3.03 -10.07 3.03
C ILE A 169 4.34 -10.73 2.56
N ASP A 170 5.37 -10.64 3.40
CA ASP A 170 6.73 -11.07 3.07
C ASP A 170 6.96 -12.57 3.36
N ASP A 171 7.35 -13.36 2.36
CA ASP A 171 7.56 -14.79 2.51
C ASP A 171 8.81 -15.20 3.31
N ARG A 172 9.72 -14.26 3.58
CA ARG A 172 10.90 -14.45 4.43
C ARG A 172 10.56 -14.31 5.91
N TRP A 173 9.35 -13.87 6.27
CA TRP A 173 8.92 -13.74 7.66
C TRP A 173 7.59 -14.44 7.94
N HIS A 174 6.81 -14.71 6.90
CA HIS A 174 5.47 -15.28 7.00
C HIS A 174 5.31 -16.54 6.13
N THR A 175 6.33 -17.40 6.11
CA THR A 175 6.43 -18.59 5.25
C THR A 175 5.21 -19.51 5.37
N ASP A 176 4.77 -19.84 6.59
CA ASP A 176 3.63 -20.74 6.80
C ASP A 176 2.29 -20.16 6.30
N PRO A 177 1.94 -18.90 6.65
CA PRO A 177 0.81 -18.18 6.02
C PRO A 177 0.86 -18.15 4.49
N ILE A 178 2.03 -17.87 3.90
CA ILE A 178 2.15 -17.86 2.44
C ILE A 178 1.90 -19.26 1.85
N ARG A 179 2.45 -20.31 2.47
CA ARG A 179 2.19 -21.70 2.08
C ARG A 179 0.72 -22.10 2.21
N SER A 180 -0.03 -21.52 3.14
CA SER A 180 -1.46 -21.77 3.29
C SER A 180 -2.34 -20.97 2.33
N GLY A 181 -1.77 -20.11 1.48
CA GLY A 181 -2.49 -19.36 0.44
C GLY A 181 -2.72 -17.88 0.73
N VAL A 182 -2.27 -17.34 1.88
CA VAL A 182 -2.45 -15.93 2.26
C VAL A 182 -1.87 -14.96 1.24
N GLY A 183 -0.84 -15.36 0.50
CA GLY A 183 -0.21 -14.50 -0.50
C GLY A 183 -1.15 -14.16 -1.66
N TRP A 184 -1.85 -15.18 -2.18
CA TRP A 184 -2.68 -15.01 -3.38
C TRP A 184 -4.13 -14.74 -3.08
N HIS A 185 -4.69 -15.18 -1.94
CA HIS A 185 -6.12 -15.04 -1.65
C HIS A 185 -6.40 -13.67 -1.04
N LEU A 186 -7.17 -12.81 -1.73
CA LEU A 186 -7.36 -11.40 -1.39
C LEU A 186 -7.85 -11.17 0.05
N GLU A 187 -8.87 -11.93 0.48
CA GLU A 187 -9.43 -11.78 1.83
C GLU A 187 -8.45 -12.24 2.91
N ASP A 188 -7.77 -13.37 2.70
CA ASP A 188 -6.81 -13.88 3.68
C ASP A 188 -5.59 -12.97 3.77
N ASN A 189 -5.12 -12.43 2.64
CA ASN A 189 -4.06 -11.44 2.57
C ASN A 189 -4.39 -10.22 3.43
N LEU A 190 -5.60 -9.69 3.29
CA LEU A 190 -6.06 -8.55 4.08
C LEU A 190 -6.19 -8.91 5.55
N ILE A 191 -6.89 -9.98 5.91
CA ILE A 191 -7.14 -10.33 7.32
C ILE A 191 -5.84 -10.66 8.06
N TYR A 192 -4.90 -11.33 7.40
CA TYR A 192 -3.59 -11.62 7.98
C TYR A 192 -2.75 -10.35 8.18
N ALA A 193 -2.74 -9.43 7.22
CA ALA A 193 -2.14 -8.10 7.41
C ALA A 193 -2.81 -7.32 8.56
N LEU A 194 -4.14 -7.47 8.63
CA LEU A 194 -5.04 -7.16 9.74
C LEU A 194 -4.36 -7.39 11.09
N ASP A 195 -4.01 -8.66 11.31
CA ASP A 195 -3.42 -9.17 12.54
C ASP A 195 -2.09 -8.51 12.88
N ILE A 196 -1.19 -8.44 11.90
CA ILE A 196 0.13 -7.85 12.11
C ILE A 196 0.00 -6.36 12.45
N TYR A 197 -0.81 -5.63 11.68
CA TYR A 197 -0.97 -4.19 11.87
C TYR A 197 -1.70 -3.86 13.17
N TYR A 198 -2.70 -4.65 13.55
CA TYR A 198 -3.47 -4.47 14.78
C TYR A 198 -2.60 -4.64 16.04
N ASP A 199 -1.64 -5.55 16.03
CA ASP A 199 -0.67 -5.69 17.13
C ASP A 199 0.14 -4.41 17.35
N GLY A 200 0.57 -3.77 16.26
CA GLY A 200 1.20 -2.45 16.29
C GLY A 200 0.25 -1.37 16.82
N TRP A 201 -0.98 -1.31 16.29
CA TRP A 201 -2.01 -0.34 16.66
C TRP A 201 -2.37 -0.40 18.15
N ARG A 202 -2.60 -1.59 18.69
CA ARG A 202 -2.89 -1.80 20.12
C ARG A 202 -1.72 -1.37 21.00
N ARG A 203 -0.49 -1.71 20.62
CA ARG A 203 0.71 -1.32 21.38
C ARG A 203 0.99 0.18 21.33
N ALA A 204 0.58 0.85 20.24
CA ALA A 204 0.78 2.27 20.08
C ALA A 204 0.03 3.12 21.11
N GLU A 205 -1.03 2.61 21.75
CA GLU A 205 -1.76 3.31 22.81
C GLU A 205 -0.88 3.72 23.99
N THR A 206 0.21 2.98 24.24
CA THR A 206 1.12 3.19 25.36
C THR A 206 2.57 3.31 24.91
N ALA A 207 2.82 3.56 23.63
CA ALA A 207 4.18 3.73 23.12
C ALA A 207 4.70 5.15 23.44
N ASP A 208 5.96 5.27 23.85
CA ASP A 208 6.54 6.56 24.27
C ASP A 208 6.57 7.64 23.16
N CYS A 209 6.47 7.23 21.89
CA CYS A 209 6.37 8.12 20.73
C CYS A 209 4.94 8.60 20.44
N VAL A 210 3.94 8.13 21.19
CA VAL A 210 2.53 8.50 21.04
C VAL A 210 2.09 9.28 22.27
N SER A 211 1.63 10.52 22.07
CA SER A 211 1.43 11.47 23.17
C SER A 211 0.25 11.08 24.08
N PHE A 212 -0.81 10.53 23.50
CA PHE A 212 -2.00 10.05 24.21
C PHE A 212 -2.73 9.02 23.35
N ALA A 213 -3.59 8.19 23.96
CA ALA A 213 -4.20 7.05 23.29
C ALA A 213 -4.98 7.46 22.03
N GLU A 214 -5.70 8.57 22.07
CA GLU A 214 -6.51 9.09 20.95
C GLU A 214 -5.71 9.85 19.88
N ASP A 215 -4.38 9.88 19.96
CA ASP A 215 -3.51 10.41 18.90
C ASP A 215 -3.44 9.39 17.75
N TRP A 216 -4.54 9.32 17.00
CA TRP A 216 -4.77 8.32 15.95
C TRP A 216 -3.76 8.37 14.81
N GLU A 217 -3.25 9.56 14.48
CA GLU A 217 -2.20 9.71 13.48
C GLU A 217 -0.89 9.12 13.99
N ALA A 218 -0.45 9.47 15.21
CA ALA A 218 0.74 8.87 15.79
C ALA A 218 0.59 7.36 15.98
N ARG A 219 -0.61 6.87 16.33
CA ARG A 219 -0.92 5.43 16.37
C ARG A 219 -0.80 4.76 15.01
N ALA A 220 -1.31 5.36 13.95
CA ALA A 220 -1.19 4.84 12.59
C ALA A 220 0.28 4.75 12.15
N ARG A 221 1.07 5.81 12.42
CA ARG A 221 2.51 5.85 12.12
C ARG A 221 3.27 4.78 12.91
N ALA A 222 2.98 4.65 14.21
CA ALA A 222 3.61 3.65 15.07
C ALA A 222 3.28 2.22 14.63
N ALA A 223 2.01 1.96 14.32
CA ALA A 223 1.55 0.67 13.82
C ALA A 223 2.21 0.32 12.48
N TYR A 224 2.32 1.27 11.56
CA TYR A 224 3.00 1.06 10.29
C TYR A 224 4.51 0.81 10.46
N SER A 225 5.20 1.57 11.31
CA SER A 225 6.61 1.31 11.58
C SER A 225 6.83 -0.09 12.15
N ALA A 226 5.92 -0.56 13.01
CA ALA A 226 5.94 -1.93 13.53
C ALA A 226 5.58 -2.99 12.46
N TYR A 227 4.63 -2.70 11.57
CA TYR A 227 4.25 -3.57 10.46
C TYR A 227 5.41 -3.78 9.50
N ASN A 228 6.05 -2.69 9.07
CA ASN A 228 7.11 -2.70 8.08
C ASN A 228 8.48 -3.11 8.65
N GLY A 229 8.77 -2.74 9.90
CA GLY A 229 10.07 -2.96 10.53
C GLY A 229 10.11 -4.08 11.58
N GLY A 230 8.96 -4.67 11.89
CA GLY A 230 8.78 -5.59 13.00
C GLY A 230 8.48 -4.89 14.35
N PRO A 231 8.04 -5.64 15.36
CA PRO A 231 7.39 -5.06 16.55
C PRO A 231 8.30 -4.17 17.43
N ALA A 232 9.62 -4.27 17.29
CA ALA A 232 10.58 -3.41 18.00
C ALA A 232 10.73 -2.02 17.36
N GLN A 233 10.25 -1.83 16.12
CA GLN A 233 10.38 -0.60 15.34
C GLN A 233 9.20 0.36 15.54
N ILE A 234 8.34 0.15 16.54
CA ILE A 234 7.11 0.91 16.76
C ILE A 234 7.30 2.44 16.83
N CYS A 235 8.47 2.92 17.27
CA CYS A 235 8.81 4.35 17.30
C CYS A 235 9.85 4.77 16.25
N ARG A 236 10.17 3.92 15.27
CA ARG A 236 11.16 4.21 14.22
C ARG A 236 10.86 5.52 13.49
N TRP A 237 9.58 5.83 13.27
CA TRP A 237 9.14 7.05 12.59
C TRP A 237 9.58 8.36 13.26
N THR A 238 9.99 8.34 14.54
CA THR A 238 10.51 9.53 15.22
C THR A 238 12.01 9.76 14.97
N ASP A 239 12.72 8.78 14.41
CA ASP A 239 14.14 8.89 14.08
C ASP A 239 14.33 9.15 12.58
N PRO A 240 14.56 10.42 12.16
CA PRO A 240 14.76 10.74 10.75
C PRO A 240 16.06 10.16 10.18
N ASN A 241 17.02 9.77 11.03
CA ASN A 241 18.32 9.23 10.61
C ASN A 241 18.30 7.71 10.46
N HIS A 242 17.22 7.05 10.87
CA HIS A 242 17.09 5.61 10.69
C HIS A 242 17.12 5.28 9.19
N ARG A 243 17.84 4.22 8.79
CA ARG A 243 17.98 3.84 7.37
C ARG A 243 16.66 3.60 6.61
N TRP A 244 15.57 3.34 7.34
CA TRP A 244 14.22 3.12 6.82
C TRP A 244 13.24 4.26 7.10
N SER A 245 13.71 5.41 7.60
CA SER A 245 12.85 6.56 7.97
C SER A 245 12.06 7.11 6.78
N GLN A 246 12.60 6.98 5.56
CA GLN A 246 11.93 7.38 4.33
C GLN A 246 10.62 6.61 4.10
N ASN A 247 10.53 5.34 4.52
CA ASN A 247 9.30 4.56 4.41
C ASN A 247 8.21 5.11 5.33
N ASP A 248 8.58 5.51 6.57
CA ASP A 248 7.64 6.10 7.52
C ASP A 248 7.18 7.49 7.09
N ALA A 249 8.10 8.29 6.52
CA ALA A 249 7.77 9.58 5.92
C ALA A 249 6.83 9.42 4.72
N GLY A 250 7.09 8.43 3.86
CA GLY A 250 6.24 8.11 2.71
C GLY A 250 4.84 7.63 3.10
N PHE A 251 4.73 6.85 4.19
CA PHE A 251 3.43 6.48 4.76
C PHE A 251 2.70 7.71 5.29
N HIS A 252 3.38 8.56 6.07
CA HIS A 252 2.79 9.76 6.65
C HIS A 252 2.29 10.75 5.58
N ASP A 253 3.06 10.96 4.51
CA ASP A 253 2.63 11.79 3.38
C ASP A 253 1.34 11.25 2.73
N LYS A 254 1.24 9.93 2.53
CA LYS A 254 0.03 9.29 2.01
C LYS A 254 -1.16 9.39 2.96
N TYR A 255 -0.92 9.27 4.26
CA TYR A 255 -1.93 9.46 5.31
C TYR A 255 -2.52 10.87 5.25
N GLN A 256 -1.67 11.89 5.05
CA GLN A 256 -2.14 13.27 4.97
C GLN A 256 -2.90 13.56 3.66
N ARG A 257 -2.37 13.07 2.53
CA ARG A 257 -2.91 13.42 1.20
C ARG A 257 -4.15 12.66 0.79
N GLN A 258 -4.31 11.41 1.25
CA GLN A 258 -5.47 10.57 0.96
C GLN A 258 -5.78 10.47 -0.55
N GLU A 259 -4.75 10.33 -1.38
CA GLU A 259 -4.87 10.45 -2.85
C GLU A 259 -5.86 9.45 -3.49
N TRP A 260 -6.19 8.36 -2.79
CA TRP A 260 -7.23 7.43 -3.21
C TRP A 260 -8.61 8.09 -3.32
N LEU A 261 -8.88 9.14 -2.54
CA LEU A 261 -10.16 9.88 -2.56
C LEU A 261 -10.46 10.50 -3.94
N ASN A 262 -9.43 10.79 -4.73
CA ASN A 262 -9.58 11.30 -6.10
C ASN A 262 -10.26 10.30 -7.05
N TYR A 263 -10.32 9.01 -6.68
CA TYR A 263 -10.86 7.94 -7.52
C TYR A 263 -12.16 7.33 -6.97
N VAL A 264 -12.57 7.69 -5.76
CA VAL A 264 -13.73 7.06 -5.08
C VAL A 264 -14.85 8.04 -4.74
N ALA A 265 -14.57 9.35 -4.77
CA ALA A 265 -15.54 10.41 -4.47
C ALA A 265 -16.28 10.94 -5.71
N GLY A 266 -16.23 10.22 -6.84
CA GLY A 266 -16.85 10.57 -8.12
C GLY A 266 -18.27 10.04 -8.29
#